data_AF-A0A7G3L444-F1
#
_entry.id   AF-A0A7G3L444-F1
#
_cell.length_a   1.000
_cell.length_b   1.000
_cell.length_c   1.000
_cell.angle_alpha   90.00
_cell.angle_beta   90.00
_cell.angle_gamma   90.00
#
_symmetry.space_group_name_H-M   'P 1'
#
loop_
_entity.id
_entity.type
_entity.pdbx_description
1 polymer ?
#
loop_
_entity_poly.entity_id
_entity_poly.type
_entity_poly.pdbx_seq_one_letter_code
_entity_poly.pdbx_strand_id
1 'polypeptide(L)'
;MQRLNVRNIPDEIYRQFEQEAARQERSTEAHARFVIAQSVQREAALTGADRYRRELSARLRHLLPLVNEAASRPGPNYQPPMDAAALAERLGEANPLAVMNWFSGHDVPDFEQADRLATYLGCSARWLKFGEGRPFAFGSQRRLNGHGSAYDDARALLTPDAAGNPVYKISLIREDSPEGSILILREFRNSLQAEIFWTNLHLSEHVGNTGFHDLCDFFAMLEQLYIFYTINDVFVKSYDIARGRLKYEFEENDCHPLLITKRCGRENIWWEDIWHEEMLGKRNPERNGGYFWPDDREIINRVMAHLKEKQRLMDKDDLEMLTRYSFGMDEQRSRYRLATHTGTTEQESDDE
;
A
#
# COMPACT_ATOMS: atom_id res chain seq x y z
N MET A 1 41.68 20.79 21.89
CA MET A 1 40.29 20.90 22.37
C MET A 1 39.37 20.86 21.15
N GLN A 2 38.51 19.85 21.04
CA GLN A 2 37.58 19.76 19.91
C GLN A 2 36.45 20.79 20.07
N ARG A 3 36.03 21.42 18.97
CA ARG A 3 34.96 22.42 18.96
C ARG A 3 33.82 21.93 18.09
N LEU A 4 32.61 21.94 18.65
CA LEU A 4 31.36 21.68 17.94
C LEU A 4 30.73 23.04 17.58
N ASN A 5 30.39 23.26 16.32
CA ASN A 5 29.67 24.46 15.88
C ASN A 5 28.26 24.04 15.44
N VAL A 6 27.24 24.47 16.18
CA VAL A 6 25.83 24.18 15.89
C VAL A 6 25.20 25.43 15.29
N ARG A 7 24.55 25.29 14.14
CA ARG A 7 23.89 26.38 13.41
C ARG A 7 22.41 26.08 13.23
N ASN A 8 21.62 27.12 12.97
CA ASN A 8 20.19 27.03 12.64
C ASN A 8 19.32 26.40 13.75
N ILE A 9 19.62 26.67 15.02
CA ILE A 9 18.72 26.31 16.12
C ILE A 9 17.50 27.25 16.06
N PRO A 10 16.26 26.75 16.08
CA PRO A 10 15.08 27.61 16.14
C PRO A 10 15.12 28.56 17.35
N ASP A 11 14.78 29.84 17.15
CA ASP A 11 14.88 30.89 18.18
C ASP A 11 14.08 30.58 19.45
N GLU A 12 12.97 29.86 19.33
CA GLU A 12 12.16 29.44 20.46
C GLU A 12 12.88 28.40 21.33
N ILE A 13 13.48 27.40 20.70
CA ILE A 13 14.28 26.37 21.39
C ILE A 13 15.51 27.00 22.03
N TYR A 14 16.18 27.92 21.31
CA TYR A 14 17.37 28.60 21.84
C TYR A 14 17.02 29.45 23.06
N ARG A 15 15.90 30.17 23.05
CA ARG A 15 15.42 30.94 24.23
C ARG A 15 15.09 30.06 25.42
N GLN A 16 14.39 28.93 25.21
CA GLN A 16 14.13 27.97 26.30
C GLN A 16 15.43 27.40 26.88
N PHE A 17 16.40 27.12 26.00
CA PHE A 17 17.71 26.62 26.41
C PHE A 17 18.51 27.66 27.23
N GLU A 18 18.43 28.94 26.86
CA GLU A 18 19.03 30.06 27.62
C GLU A 18 18.40 30.21 29.01
N GLN A 19 17.07 30.10 29.10
CA GLN A 19 16.35 30.16 30.37
C GLN A 19 16.75 29.01 31.30
N GLU A 20 16.87 27.80 30.76
CA GLU A 20 17.31 26.64 31.53
C GLU A 20 18.78 26.76 31.96
N ALA A 21 19.66 27.25 31.09
CA ALA A 21 21.06 27.53 31.43
C ALA A 21 21.16 28.54 32.59
N ALA A 22 20.40 29.63 32.52
CA ALA A 22 20.32 30.65 33.56
C ALA A 22 19.75 30.10 34.88
N ARG A 23 18.67 29.30 34.81
CA ARG A 23 18.07 28.62 35.98
C ARG A 23 19.07 27.71 36.70
N GLN A 24 19.98 27.12 35.94
CA GLN A 24 21.01 26.20 36.43
C GLN A 24 22.33 26.91 36.75
N GLU A 25 22.36 28.25 36.72
CA GLU A 25 23.53 29.09 36.98
C GLU A 25 24.75 28.75 36.09
N ARG A 26 24.51 28.41 34.82
CA ARG A 26 25.54 28.07 33.84
C ARG A 26 25.50 29.05 32.66
N SER A 27 26.65 29.29 32.03
CA SER A 27 26.65 29.91 30.70
C SER A 27 25.98 28.97 29.69
N THR A 28 25.44 29.51 28.60
CA THR A 28 24.85 28.72 27.51
C THR A 28 25.81 27.66 26.97
N GLU A 29 27.08 28.02 26.77
CA GLU A 29 28.10 27.07 26.32
C GLU A 29 28.40 25.99 27.37
N ALA A 30 28.48 26.36 28.66
CA ALA A 30 28.68 25.38 29.73
C ALA A 30 27.47 24.44 29.88
N HIS A 31 26.25 24.96 29.72
CA HIS A 31 25.03 24.16 29.73
C HIS A 31 24.97 23.22 28.53
N ALA A 32 25.33 23.68 27.33
CA ALA A 32 25.42 22.84 26.13
C ALA A 32 26.41 21.67 26.32
N ARG A 33 27.61 21.95 26.84
CA ARG A 33 28.59 20.91 27.14
C ARG A 33 28.06 19.91 28.19
N PHE A 34 27.40 20.40 29.23
CA PHE A 34 26.80 19.56 30.26
C PHE A 34 25.71 18.64 29.69
N VAL A 35 24.77 19.20 28.92
CA VAL A 35 23.67 18.44 28.31
C VAL A 35 24.22 17.40 27.32
N ILE A 36 25.21 17.75 26.50
CA ILE A 36 25.86 16.82 25.58
C ILE A 36 26.58 15.71 26.36
N ALA A 37 27.40 16.06 27.36
CA ALA A 37 28.11 15.07 28.16
C ALA A 37 27.16 14.14 28.90
N GLN A 38 26.09 14.68 29.50
CA GLN A 38 25.07 13.91 30.18
C GLN A 38 24.27 13.02 29.21
N SER A 39 23.97 13.51 28.01
CA SER A 39 23.31 12.72 26.95
C SER A 39 24.17 11.53 26.54
N VAL A 40 25.46 11.75 26.28
CA VAL A 40 26.42 10.69 25.93
C VAL A 40 26.59 9.70 27.08
N GLN A 41 26.71 10.17 28.32
CA GLN A 41 26.82 9.30 29.49
C GLN A 41 25.55 8.48 29.74
N ARG A 42 24.37 9.09 29.59
CA ARG A 42 23.09 8.38 29.68
C ARG A 42 23.00 7.30 28.60
N GLU A 43 23.35 7.63 27.37
CA GLU A 43 23.37 6.67 26.26
C GLU A 43 24.31 5.49 26.51
N ALA A 44 25.49 5.76 27.06
CA ALA A 44 26.47 4.74 27.42
C ALA A 44 26.06 3.89 28.64
N ALA A 45 25.18 4.42 29.49
CA ALA A 45 24.70 3.75 30.70
C ALA A 45 23.42 2.92 30.50
N LEU A 46 22.77 3.01 29.32
CA LEU A 46 21.56 2.24 29.04
C LEU A 46 21.86 0.75 28.99
N THR A 47 21.05 -0.04 29.71
CA THR A 47 21.07 -1.49 29.54
C THR A 47 20.51 -1.87 28.16
N GLY A 48 20.74 -3.12 27.72
CA GLY A 48 20.11 -3.64 26.51
C GLY A 48 18.58 -3.55 26.54
N ALA A 49 17.97 -3.76 27.71
CA ALA A 49 16.53 -3.65 27.91
C ALA A 49 16.04 -2.20 27.80
N ASP A 50 16.76 -1.22 28.34
CA ASP A 50 16.40 0.20 28.21
C ASP A 50 16.50 0.68 26.76
N ARG A 51 17.55 0.25 26.06
CA ARG A 51 17.74 0.52 24.63
C ARG A 51 16.58 -0.05 23.83
N TYR A 52 16.22 -1.31 24.06
CA TYR A 52 15.12 -1.98 23.38
C TYR A 52 13.78 -1.25 23.57
N ARG A 53 13.42 -0.93 24.83
CA ARG A 53 12.20 -0.17 25.17
C ARG A 53 12.12 1.16 24.43
N ARG A 54 13.21 1.92 24.45
CA ARG A 54 13.28 3.22 23.80
C ARG A 54 13.16 3.13 22.28
N GLU A 55 13.81 2.16 21.67
CA GLU A 55 13.77 1.97 20.22
C GLU A 55 12.40 1.47 19.74
N LEU A 56 11.77 0.53 20.46
CA LEU A 56 10.42 0.05 20.15
C LEU A 56 9.39 1.18 20.28
N SER A 57 9.41 1.92 21.39
CA SER A 57 8.51 3.06 21.58
C SER A 57 8.73 4.19 20.55
N ALA A 58 9.97 4.40 20.11
CA ALA A 58 10.26 5.32 18.99
C ALA A 58 9.65 4.84 17.67
N ARG A 59 9.78 3.54 17.35
CA ARG A 59 9.15 2.95 16.15
C ARG A 59 7.63 3.07 16.18
N LEU A 60 6.99 2.84 17.34
CA LEU A 60 5.54 3.02 17.49
C LEU A 60 5.10 4.46 17.27
N ARG A 61 5.80 5.43 17.86
CA ARG A 61 5.50 6.85 17.69
C ARG A 61 5.74 7.35 16.27
N HIS A 62 6.69 6.77 15.55
CA HIS A 62 6.91 7.02 14.12
C HIS A 62 5.78 6.43 13.27
N LEU A 63 5.35 5.21 13.58
CA LEU A 63 4.38 4.46 12.78
C LEU A 63 2.96 5.02 12.89
N LEU A 64 2.50 5.38 14.10
CA LEU A 64 1.10 5.73 14.34
C LEU A 64 0.59 6.91 13.47
N PRO A 65 1.33 8.02 13.28
CA PRO A 65 0.92 9.09 12.37
C PRO A 65 0.74 8.63 10.92
N LEU A 66 1.67 7.78 10.42
CA LEU A 66 1.63 7.26 9.05
C LEU A 66 0.39 6.38 8.83
N VAL A 67 0.07 5.55 9.82
CA VAL A 67 -1.10 4.68 9.81
C VAL A 67 -2.39 5.49 9.92
N ASN A 68 -2.45 6.48 10.81
CA ASN A 68 -3.63 7.33 10.98
C ASN A 68 -3.98 8.11 9.70
N GLU A 69 -2.97 8.57 8.96
CA GLU A 69 -3.22 9.22 7.66
C GLU A 69 -3.79 8.24 6.64
N ALA A 70 -3.27 7.01 6.58
CA ALA A 70 -3.78 5.96 5.71
C ALA A 70 -5.22 5.56 6.06
N ALA A 71 -5.49 5.40 7.36
CA ALA A 71 -6.78 5.01 7.92
C ALA A 71 -7.86 6.09 7.77
N SER A 72 -7.48 7.37 7.70
CA SER A 72 -8.41 8.49 7.52
C SER A 72 -8.97 8.62 6.09
N ARG A 73 -8.59 7.73 5.16
CA ARG A 73 -9.11 7.74 3.78
C ARG A 73 -10.60 7.33 3.77
N PRO A 74 -11.49 8.11 3.13
CA PRO A 74 -12.86 7.68 2.89
C PRO A 74 -12.90 6.36 2.12
N GLY A 75 -13.70 5.40 2.60
CA GLY A 75 -13.81 4.05 2.01
C GLY A 75 -14.07 2.99 3.08
N PRO A 76 -14.05 1.69 2.72
CA PRO A 76 -14.30 0.59 3.67
C PRO A 76 -13.18 0.43 4.71
N ASN A 77 -12.05 1.12 4.52
CA ASN A 77 -10.94 1.14 5.49
C ASN A 77 -10.94 2.42 6.32
N TYR A 78 -11.97 3.25 6.20
CA TYR A 78 -12.08 4.47 6.98
C TYR A 78 -12.16 4.13 8.46
N GLN A 79 -11.24 4.74 9.21
CA GLN A 79 -11.23 4.67 10.65
C GLN A 79 -10.90 6.06 11.19
N PRO A 80 -11.58 6.51 12.26
CA PRO A 80 -11.19 7.73 12.95
C PRO A 80 -9.72 7.65 13.39
N PRO A 81 -8.98 8.78 13.42
CA PRO A 81 -7.62 8.83 13.93
C PRO A 81 -7.54 8.15 15.29
N MET A 82 -6.60 7.22 15.43
CA MET A 82 -6.43 6.42 16.63
C MET A 82 -5.31 7.01 17.48
N ASP A 83 -5.54 7.14 18.76
CA ASP A 83 -4.47 7.26 19.75
C ASP A 83 -4.15 5.88 20.34
N ALA A 84 -3.22 5.83 21.30
CA ALA A 84 -2.82 4.57 21.94
C ALA A 84 -3.98 3.88 22.69
N ALA A 85 -4.95 4.64 23.22
CA ALA A 85 -6.09 4.08 23.94
C ALA A 85 -7.11 3.47 22.98
N ALA A 86 -7.45 4.17 21.89
CA ALA A 86 -8.30 3.64 20.83
C ALA A 86 -7.66 2.41 20.17
N LEU A 87 -6.35 2.41 19.99
CA LEU A 87 -5.61 1.24 19.47
C LEU A 87 -5.72 0.04 20.42
N ALA A 88 -5.64 0.25 21.75
CA ALA A 88 -5.79 -0.82 22.72
C ALA A 88 -7.16 -1.51 22.63
N GLU A 89 -8.23 -0.73 22.53
CA GLU A 89 -9.59 -1.27 22.37
C GLU A 89 -9.69 -2.14 21.11
N ARG A 90 -9.11 -1.70 20.00
CA ARG A 90 -9.16 -2.43 18.71
C ARG A 90 -8.30 -3.69 18.68
N LEU A 91 -7.26 -3.74 19.52
CA LEU A 91 -6.47 -4.95 19.73
C LEU A 91 -7.13 -5.93 20.71
N GLY A 92 -8.26 -5.55 21.32
CA GLY A 92 -8.94 -6.35 22.32
C GLY A 92 -8.23 -6.36 23.67
N GLU A 93 -7.37 -5.38 23.94
CA GLU A 93 -6.66 -5.28 25.22
C GLU A 93 -7.62 -4.81 26.33
N ALA A 94 -7.59 -5.49 27.47
CA ALA A 94 -8.49 -5.20 28.58
C ALA A 94 -8.25 -3.84 29.25
N ASN A 95 -7.06 -3.25 29.06
CA ASN A 95 -6.67 -1.99 29.67
C ASN A 95 -5.85 -1.11 28.70
N PRO A 96 -6.27 0.13 28.43
CA PRO A 96 -5.54 1.03 27.54
C PRO A 96 -4.13 1.37 28.03
N LEU A 97 -3.88 1.29 29.35
CA LEU A 97 -2.56 1.58 29.92
C LEU A 97 -1.47 0.67 29.37
N ALA A 98 -1.79 -0.57 28.99
CA ALA A 98 -0.80 -1.48 28.39
C ALA A 98 -0.19 -0.88 27.12
N VAL A 99 -1.03 -0.50 26.16
CA VAL A 99 -0.59 0.10 24.89
C VAL A 99 0.02 1.48 25.11
N MET A 100 -0.55 2.30 26.00
CA MET A 100 0.04 3.60 26.35
C MET A 100 1.45 3.48 26.92
N ASN A 101 1.71 2.44 27.71
CA ASN A 101 3.04 2.16 28.26
C ASN A 101 4.04 1.72 27.18
N TRP A 102 3.58 1.02 26.13
CA TRP A 102 4.41 0.70 24.97
C TRP A 102 4.86 1.96 24.21
N PHE A 103 3.94 2.91 24.00
CA PHE A 103 4.24 4.18 23.31
C PHE A 103 5.14 5.12 24.12
N SER A 104 5.04 5.07 25.45
CA SER A 104 5.85 5.88 26.35
C SER A 104 7.19 5.22 26.73
N GLY A 105 7.39 3.94 26.39
CA GLY A 105 8.60 3.18 26.67
C GLY A 105 8.74 2.71 28.12
N HIS A 106 7.66 2.75 28.90
CA HIS A 106 7.63 2.18 30.24
C HIS A 106 7.58 0.64 30.20
N ASP A 107 6.94 0.09 29.16
CA ASP A 107 6.76 -1.34 28.96
C ASP A 107 6.92 -1.72 27.48
N VAL A 108 6.91 -3.02 27.16
CA VAL A 108 6.93 -3.55 25.79
C VAL A 108 5.83 -4.59 25.60
N PRO A 109 5.27 -4.71 24.39
CA PRO A 109 4.41 -5.86 24.06
C PRO A 109 5.25 -7.14 24.10
N ASP A 110 4.61 -8.25 24.47
CA ASP A 110 5.18 -9.56 24.16
C ASP A 110 5.21 -9.81 22.64
N PHE A 111 5.82 -10.93 22.21
CA PHE A 111 5.98 -11.19 20.77
C PHE A 111 4.66 -11.42 20.03
N GLU A 112 3.64 -11.94 20.70
CA GLU A 112 2.33 -12.20 20.12
C GLU A 112 1.52 -10.91 20.01
N GLN A 113 1.54 -10.08 21.06
CA GLN A 113 1.01 -8.72 21.06
C GLN A 113 1.66 -7.87 19.96
N ALA A 114 2.98 -7.97 19.80
CA ALA A 114 3.70 -7.27 18.75
C ALA A 114 3.30 -7.76 17.34
N ASP A 115 3.04 -9.06 17.15
CA ASP A 115 2.52 -9.59 15.89
C ASP A 115 1.11 -9.08 15.60
N ARG A 116 0.19 -9.15 16.58
CA ARG A 116 -1.18 -8.62 16.44
C ARG A 116 -1.16 -7.13 16.10
N LEU A 117 -0.30 -6.36 16.77
CA LEU A 117 -0.11 -4.95 16.52
C LEU A 117 0.41 -4.68 15.10
N ALA A 118 1.42 -5.43 14.65
CA ALA A 118 1.94 -5.30 13.29
C ALA A 118 0.90 -5.66 12.22
N THR A 119 0.15 -6.75 12.44
CA THR A 119 -0.95 -7.16 11.57
C THR A 119 -2.02 -6.08 11.50
N TYR A 120 -2.43 -5.53 12.64
CA TYR A 120 -3.45 -4.49 12.71
C TYR A 120 -3.02 -3.20 12.00
N LEU A 121 -1.77 -2.77 12.21
CA LEU A 121 -1.22 -1.52 11.68
C LEU A 121 -0.71 -1.61 10.23
N GLY A 122 -0.78 -2.78 9.58
CA GLY A 122 -0.32 -2.89 8.20
C GLY A 122 1.20 -2.96 8.02
N CYS A 123 1.98 -3.27 9.07
CA CYS A 123 3.44 -3.11 9.05
C CYS A 123 4.22 -4.43 9.27
N SER A 124 5.53 -4.38 9.03
CA SER A 124 6.45 -5.51 9.23
C SER A 124 6.65 -5.81 10.72
N ALA A 125 6.26 -7.02 11.13
CA ALA A 125 6.47 -7.50 12.49
C ALA A 125 7.96 -7.56 12.88
N ARG A 126 8.85 -7.95 11.96
CA ARG A 126 10.31 -7.97 12.20
C ARG A 126 10.85 -6.56 12.44
N TRP A 127 10.40 -5.59 11.64
CA TRP A 127 10.81 -4.20 11.82
C TRP A 127 10.31 -3.66 13.15
N LEU A 128 9.06 -3.93 13.52
CA LEU A 128 8.49 -3.47 14.77
C LEU A 128 9.24 -4.05 15.98
N LYS A 129 9.45 -5.37 16.00
CA LYS A 129 10.10 -6.09 17.09
C LYS A 129 11.59 -5.78 17.19
N PHE A 130 12.32 -5.74 16.07
CA PHE A 130 13.79 -5.78 16.08
C PHE A 130 14.44 -4.58 15.38
N GLY A 131 13.67 -3.71 14.72
CA GLY A 131 14.21 -2.60 13.93
C GLY A 131 14.83 -3.03 12.60
N GLU A 132 14.57 -4.27 12.16
CA GLU A 132 15.14 -4.81 10.93
C GLU A 132 14.33 -4.42 9.69
N GLY A 133 15.02 -3.89 8.68
CA GLY A 133 14.40 -3.52 7.41
C GLY A 133 13.58 -2.24 7.53
N ARG A 134 12.33 -2.26 7.05
CA ARG A 134 11.43 -1.11 6.96
C ARG A 134 10.03 -1.45 7.49
N PRO A 135 9.26 -0.45 7.96
CA PRO A 135 7.89 -0.67 8.42
C PRO A 135 7.00 -1.20 7.31
N PHE A 136 7.19 -0.69 6.08
CA PHE A 136 6.48 -1.13 4.88
C PHE A 136 7.51 -1.52 3.83
N ALA A 137 7.24 -2.61 3.11
CA ALA A 137 8.14 -3.13 2.10
C ALA A 137 7.36 -3.63 0.88
N PHE A 138 8.02 -3.64 -0.28
CA PHE A 138 7.49 -4.35 -1.43
C PHE A 138 7.49 -5.86 -1.15
N GLY A 139 6.43 -6.53 -1.59
CA GLY A 139 6.45 -7.96 -1.80
C GLY A 139 7.48 -8.35 -2.84
N SER A 140 7.85 -9.63 -2.84
CA SER A 140 8.70 -10.20 -3.89
C SER A 140 8.09 -9.95 -5.27
N GLN A 141 8.93 -9.79 -6.29
CA GLN A 141 8.46 -9.73 -7.67
C GLN A 141 7.61 -10.96 -7.99
N ARG A 142 6.44 -10.75 -8.61
CA ARG A 142 5.50 -11.82 -8.95
C ARG A 142 5.29 -11.91 -10.44
N ARG A 143 5.24 -13.12 -10.96
CA ARG A 143 4.76 -13.38 -12.32
C ARG A 143 3.24 -13.46 -12.31
N LEU A 144 2.56 -12.69 -13.15
CA LEU A 144 1.09 -12.63 -13.16
C LEU A 144 0.41 -13.70 -14.01
N ASN A 145 1.15 -14.42 -14.85
CA ASN A 145 0.61 -15.45 -15.75
C ASN A 145 1.04 -16.87 -15.34
N GLY A 146 0.84 -17.19 -14.06
CA GLY A 146 1.33 -18.43 -13.44
C GLY A 146 0.25 -19.49 -13.21
N HIS A 147 -1.03 -19.13 -13.29
CA HIS A 147 -2.13 -19.97 -12.81
C HIS A 147 -2.87 -20.74 -13.92
N GLY A 148 -2.40 -20.66 -15.16
CA GLY A 148 -2.83 -21.51 -16.27
C GLY A 148 -3.93 -20.93 -17.15
N SER A 149 -4.70 -19.95 -16.67
CA SER A 149 -5.65 -19.19 -17.47
C SER A 149 -5.77 -17.74 -17.01
N ALA A 150 -6.19 -16.86 -17.92
CA ALA A 150 -6.44 -15.44 -17.62
C ALA A 150 -7.48 -15.24 -16.49
N TYR A 151 -8.48 -16.13 -16.42
CA TYR A 151 -9.48 -16.13 -15.35
C TYR A 151 -8.85 -16.46 -14.00
N ASP A 152 -8.01 -17.51 -13.94
CA ASP A 152 -7.35 -17.94 -12.71
C ASP A 152 -6.32 -16.91 -12.23
N ASP A 153 -5.58 -16.28 -13.15
CA ASP A 153 -4.66 -15.19 -12.85
C ASP A 153 -5.40 -13.96 -12.27
N ALA A 154 -6.55 -13.60 -12.85
CA ALA A 154 -7.39 -12.52 -12.33
C ALA A 154 -7.98 -12.87 -10.95
N ARG A 155 -8.42 -14.12 -10.75
CA ARG A 155 -8.89 -14.64 -9.45
C ARG A 155 -7.79 -14.63 -8.40
N ALA A 156 -6.54 -14.93 -8.77
CA ALA A 156 -5.41 -14.89 -7.85
C ALA A 156 -5.21 -13.48 -7.27
N LEU A 157 -5.39 -12.42 -8.08
CA LEU A 157 -5.35 -11.03 -7.61
C LEU A 157 -6.49 -10.69 -6.63
N LEU A 158 -7.60 -11.42 -6.67
CA LEU A 158 -8.76 -11.24 -5.78
C LEU A 158 -8.69 -12.09 -4.51
N THR A 159 -7.60 -12.85 -4.30
CA THR A 159 -7.41 -13.65 -3.09
C THR A 159 -7.39 -12.75 -1.85
N PRO A 160 -8.17 -13.07 -0.79
CA PRO A 160 -8.17 -12.35 0.48
C PRO A 160 -6.79 -12.22 1.13
N ASP A 161 -6.66 -11.29 2.09
CA ASP A 161 -5.47 -11.24 2.94
C ASP A 161 -5.40 -12.45 3.90
N ALA A 162 -4.32 -12.53 4.69
CA ALA A 162 -4.12 -13.62 5.66
C ALA A 162 -5.20 -13.70 6.75
N ALA A 163 -5.93 -12.60 7.01
CA ALA A 163 -7.04 -12.55 7.95
C ALA A 163 -8.40 -12.83 7.28
N GLY A 164 -8.41 -13.14 5.98
CA GLY A 164 -9.62 -13.44 5.22
C GLY A 164 -10.36 -12.19 4.75
N ASN A 165 -9.77 -11.00 4.84
CA ASN A 165 -10.39 -9.78 4.35
C ASN A 165 -10.39 -9.75 2.82
N PRO A 166 -11.56 -9.55 2.17
CA PRO A 166 -11.64 -9.54 0.72
C PRO A 166 -10.93 -8.32 0.13
N VAL A 167 -10.47 -8.46 -1.10
CA VAL A 167 -9.91 -7.33 -1.86
C VAL A 167 -10.99 -6.28 -2.10
N TYR A 168 -10.68 -5.04 -1.73
CA TYR A 168 -11.51 -3.87 -2.00
C TYR A 168 -11.13 -3.21 -3.33
N LYS A 169 -9.82 -3.03 -3.53
CA LYS A 169 -9.30 -2.28 -4.66
C LYS A 169 -8.01 -2.89 -5.19
N ILE A 170 -7.90 -3.00 -6.50
CA ILE A 170 -6.66 -3.29 -7.22
C ILE A 170 -6.25 -2.01 -7.96
N SER A 171 -5.03 -1.55 -7.69
CA SER A 171 -4.43 -0.44 -8.42
C SER A 171 -3.36 -0.99 -9.37
N LEU A 172 -3.58 -0.78 -10.66
CA LEU A 172 -2.64 -1.08 -11.76
C LEU A 172 -1.73 0.12 -11.96
N ILE A 173 -0.52 0.08 -11.44
CA ILE A 173 0.39 1.22 -11.41
C ILE A 173 1.48 1.02 -12.46
N ARG A 174 1.49 1.87 -13.49
CA ARG A 174 2.55 1.94 -14.50
C ARG A 174 3.65 2.88 -14.03
N GLU A 175 4.89 2.43 -14.08
CA GLU A 175 6.04 3.31 -13.91
C GLU A 175 6.16 4.22 -15.13
N ASP A 176 6.35 5.52 -14.89
CA ASP A 176 6.62 6.51 -15.94
C ASP A 176 8.08 6.42 -16.38
N SER A 177 8.39 5.29 -17.02
CA SER A 177 9.67 4.93 -17.61
C SER A 177 9.44 4.42 -19.05
N PRO A 178 10.49 4.42 -19.91
CA PRO A 178 10.41 3.84 -21.24
C PRO A 178 9.96 2.37 -21.23
N GLU A 179 10.35 1.61 -20.20
CA GLU A 179 10.00 0.20 -20.04
C GLU A 179 8.54 0.00 -19.62
N GLY A 180 7.94 0.98 -18.95
CA GLY A 180 6.55 0.91 -18.50
C GLY A 180 6.30 -0.23 -17.51
N SER A 181 7.21 -0.43 -16.56
CA SER A 181 7.13 -1.51 -15.57
C SER A 181 5.83 -1.45 -14.78
N ILE A 182 5.22 -2.62 -14.54
CA ILE A 182 3.93 -2.69 -13.83
C ILE A 182 4.10 -3.10 -12.37
N LEU A 183 3.52 -2.29 -11.51
CA LEU A 183 3.38 -2.47 -10.07
C LEU A 183 1.90 -2.69 -9.75
N ILE A 184 1.61 -3.66 -8.89
CA ILE A 184 0.25 -3.93 -8.41
C ILE A 184 0.18 -3.56 -6.94
N LEU A 185 -0.87 -2.81 -6.57
CA LEU A 185 -1.25 -2.57 -5.18
C LEU A 185 -2.65 -3.15 -4.94
N ARG A 186 -2.76 -4.04 -3.95
CA ARG A 186 -4.03 -4.59 -3.47
C ARG A 186 -4.36 -3.98 -2.11
N GLU A 187 -5.53 -3.37 -2.03
CA GLU A 187 -6.14 -2.85 -0.80
C GLU A 187 -7.26 -3.81 -0.40
N PHE A 188 -7.31 -4.23 0.87
CA PHE A 188 -8.33 -5.15 1.39
C PHE A 188 -9.37 -4.40 2.22
N ARG A 189 -10.60 -4.91 2.32
CA ARG A 189 -11.65 -4.31 3.15
C ARG A 189 -11.32 -4.46 4.64
N ASN A 190 -11.70 -3.48 5.45
CA ASN A 190 -11.54 -3.50 6.91
C ASN A 190 -10.11 -3.77 7.39
N SER A 191 -9.11 -3.51 6.55
CA SER A 191 -7.72 -3.87 6.80
C SER A 191 -6.80 -2.73 6.41
N LEU A 192 -5.80 -2.47 7.25
CA LEU A 192 -4.69 -1.57 6.94
C LEU A 192 -3.54 -2.32 6.28
N GLN A 193 -3.61 -3.65 6.19
CA GLN A 193 -2.69 -4.41 5.36
C GLN A 193 -2.90 -4.03 3.89
N ALA A 194 -1.79 -3.99 3.17
CA ALA A 194 -1.77 -3.73 1.75
C ALA A 194 -0.65 -4.53 1.12
N GLU A 195 -0.93 -5.14 -0.02
CA GLU A 195 0.10 -5.83 -0.78
C GLU A 195 0.53 -5.00 -1.97
N ILE A 196 1.82 -4.73 -2.05
CA ILE A 196 2.42 -3.98 -3.14
C ILE A 196 3.60 -4.75 -3.72
N PHE A 197 3.57 -5.05 -5.03
CA PHE A 197 4.62 -5.85 -5.66
C PHE A 197 4.81 -5.51 -7.13
N TRP A 198 6.07 -5.62 -7.58
CA TRP A 198 6.42 -5.50 -8.98
C TRP A 198 6.06 -6.78 -9.73
N THR A 199 5.66 -6.62 -10.99
CA THR A 199 5.42 -7.74 -11.89
C THR A 199 6.65 -8.02 -12.77
N ASN A 200 6.59 -9.04 -13.61
CA ASN A 200 7.54 -9.30 -14.70
C ASN A 200 7.21 -8.51 -15.99
N LEU A 201 6.22 -7.62 -15.96
CA LEU A 201 5.64 -7.01 -17.16
C LEU A 201 6.23 -5.63 -17.43
N HIS A 202 6.43 -5.35 -18.72
CA HIS A 202 6.88 -4.08 -19.27
C HIS A 202 5.91 -3.67 -20.38
N LEU A 203 5.19 -2.56 -20.22
CA LEU A 203 4.27 -2.03 -21.24
C LEU A 203 5.04 -1.25 -22.31
N SER A 204 5.94 -1.91 -23.04
CA SER A 204 6.77 -1.30 -24.08
C SER A 204 7.14 -2.31 -25.18
N GLU A 205 7.67 -1.81 -26.30
CA GLU A 205 8.22 -2.64 -27.38
C GLU A 205 9.54 -3.33 -27.00
N HIS A 206 10.17 -2.97 -25.88
CA HIS A 206 11.42 -3.56 -25.39
C HIS A 206 11.22 -4.94 -24.73
N VAL A 207 10.34 -5.76 -25.29
CA VAL A 207 10.04 -7.11 -24.78
C VAL A 207 10.46 -8.18 -25.78
N GLY A 208 11.20 -9.18 -25.29
CA GLY A 208 11.49 -10.40 -26.04
C GLY A 208 10.22 -11.25 -26.25
N ASN A 209 10.34 -12.34 -27.00
CA ASN A 209 9.20 -13.20 -27.34
C ASN A 209 8.44 -13.71 -26.10
N THR A 210 9.14 -14.11 -25.04
CA THR A 210 8.52 -14.53 -23.77
C THR A 210 7.75 -13.39 -23.12
N GLY A 211 8.35 -12.20 -23.01
CA GLY A 211 7.70 -11.02 -22.43
C GLY A 211 6.46 -10.59 -23.23
N PHE A 212 6.47 -10.76 -24.55
CA PHE A 212 5.29 -10.52 -25.37
C PHE A 212 4.12 -11.49 -25.07
N HIS A 213 4.42 -12.77 -24.82
CA HIS A 213 3.38 -13.72 -24.41
C HIS A 213 2.87 -13.40 -22.99
N ASP A 214 3.76 -13.02 -22.07
CA ASP A 214 3.37 -12.55 -20.73
C ASP A 214 2.44 -11.33 -20.81
N LEU A 215 2.68 -10.41 -21.76
CA LEU A 215 1.79 -9.27 -22.02
C LEU A 215 0.44 -9.69 -22.60
N CYS A 216 0.42 -10.66 -23.52
CA CYS A 216 -0.83 -11.19 -24.04
C CYS A 216 -1.68 -11.82 -22.93
N ASP A 217 -1.04 -12.61 -22.06
CA ASP A 217 -1.69 -13.20 -20.89
C ASP A 217 -2.21 -12.13 -19.93
N PHE A 218 -1.41 -11.08 -19.69
CA PHE A 218 -1.82 -9.94 -18.88
C PHE A 218 -3.03 -9.21 -19.47
N PHE A 219 -3.07 -8.94 -20.78
CA PHE A 219 -4.23 -8.31 -21.41
C PHE A 219 -5.47 -9.20 -21.31
N ALA A 220 -5.34 -10.51 -21.58
CA ALA A 220 -6.46 -11.43 -21.36
C ALA A 220 -6.95 -11.41 -19.89
N MET A 221 -6.03 -11.32 -18.92
CA MET A 221 -6.37 -11.16 -17.50
C MET A 221 -7.06 -9.83 -17.20
N LEU A 222 -6.65 -8.72 -17.84
CA LEU A 222 -7.32 -7.42 -17.70
C LEU A 222 -8.78 -7.46 -18.16
N GLU A 223 -9.11 -8.21 -19.22
CA GLU A 223 -10.49 -8.40 -19.66
C GLU A 223 -11.32 -9.12 -18.57
N GLN A 224 -10.74 -10.15 -17.94
CA GLN A 224 -11.39 -10.83 -16.82
C GLN A 224 -11.54 -9.92 -15.59
N LEU A 225 -10.56 -9.08 -15.29
CA LEU A 225 -10.66 -8.08 -14.23
C LEU A 225 -11.75 -7.03 -14.53
N TYR A 226 -11.94 -6.64 -15.79
CA TYR A 226 -13.02 -5.73 -16.19
C TYR A 226 -14.41 -6.34 -15.91
N ILE A 227 -14.57 -7.64 -16.19
CA ILE A 227 -15.79 -8.39 -15.83
C ILE A 227 -15.96 -8.44 -14.31
N PHE A 228 -14.91 -8.74 -13.55
CA PHE A 228 -15.01 -8.76 -12.09
C PHE A 228 -15.36 -7.38 -11.50
N TYR A 229 -14.74 -6.32 -12.02
CA TYR A 229 -14.99 -4.92 -11.64
C TYR A 229 -16.45 -4.50 -11.86
N THR A 230 -17.05 -4.94 -12.98
CA THR A 230 -18.43 -4.55 -13.33
C THR A 230 -19.50 -5.37 -12.61
N ILE A 231 -19.20 -6.62 -12.24
CA ILE A 231 -20.18 -7.55 -11.64
C ILE A 231 -20.06 -7.60 -10.10
N ASN A 232 -18.88 -7.33 -9.55
CA ASN A 232 -18.61 -7.45 -8.12
C ASN A 232 -18.31 -6.08 -7.50
N ASP A 233 -18.43 -5.98 -6.18
CA ASP A 233 -18.03 -4.80 -5.41
C ASP A 233 -16.50 -4.80 -5.20
N VAL A 234 -15.73 -4.72 -6.29
CA VAL A 234 -14.28 -4.59 -6.29
C VAL A 234 -13.88 -3.48 -7.24
N PHE A 235 -13.08 -2.52 -6.77
CA PHE A 235 -12.60 -1.43 -7.62
C PHE A 235 -11.30 -1.80 -8.33
N VAL A 236 -11.21 -1.52 -9.62
CA VAL A 236 -9.95 -1.59 -10.36
C VAL A 236 -9.68 -0.20 -10.91
N LYS A 237 -8.47 0.33 -10.68
CA LYS A 237 -8.06 1.65 -11.15
C LYS A 237 -6.63 1.60 -11.66
N SER A 238 -6.27 2.49 -12.57
CA SER A 238 -4.89 2.61 -13.02
C SER A 238 -4.27 3.97 -12.68
N TYR A 239 -2.95 3.96 -12.52
CA TYR A 239 -2.15 5.13 -12.17
C TYR A 239 -0.82 5.11 -12.92
N ASP A 240 -0.28 6.29 -13.24
CA ASP A 240 1.14 6.45 -13.58
C ASP A 240 1.91 6.93 -12.34
N ILE A 241 3.16 6.48 -12.18
CA ILE A 241 4.04 6.91 -11.09
C ILE A 241 5.47 7.16 -11.56
N ALA A 242 6.06 8.28 -11.16
CA ALA A 242 7.49 8.53 -11.38
C ALA A 242 8.33 7.74 -10.35
N ARG A 243 9.36 7.00 -10.80
CA ARG A 243 10.19 6.18 -9.91
C ARG A 243 10.85 6.99 -8.79
N GLY A 244 11.34 8.19 -9.10
CA GLY A 244 11.94 9.08 -8.11
C GLY A 244 10.97 9.48 -7.00
N ARG A 245 9.69 9.70 -7.34
CA ARG A 245 8.65 10.05 -6.38
C ARG A 245 8.26 8.85 -5.50
N LEU A 246 8.11 7.68 -6.11
CA LEU A 246 7.87 6.44 -5.36
C LEU A 246 9.00 6.17 -4.37
N LYS A 247 10.26 6.30 -4.81
CA LYS A 247 11.43 6.15 -3.94
C LYS A 247 11.40 7.15 -2.78
N TYR A 248 11.21 8.44 -3.07
CA TYR A 248 11.19 9.46 -2.03
C TYR A 248 10.08 9.20 -1.00
N GLU A 249 8.84 9.00 -1.44
CA GLU A 249 7.70 8.83 -0.52
C GLU A 249 7.77 7.48 0.21
N PHE A 250 7.89 6.37 -0.52
CA PHE A 250 7.77 5.02 0.04
C PHE A 250 9.05 4.53 0.71
N GLU A 251 10.19 4.70 0.04
CA GLU A 251 11.45 4.13 0.50
C GLU A 251 12.17 5.03 1.51
N GLU A 252 12.12 6.35 1.33
CA GLU A 252 12.87 7.29 2.17
C GLU A 252 12.03 7.90 3.31
N ASN A 253 10.71 7.96 3.15
CA ASN A 253 9.80 8.56 4.14
C ASN A 253 8.80 7.54 4.74
N ASP A 254 9.05 6.23 4.56
CA ASP A 254 8.22 5.15 5.11
C ASP A 254 6.72 5.32 4.81
N CYS A 255 6.36 5.84 3.62
CA CYS A 255 4.97 6.05 3.27
C CYS A 255 4.18 4.73 3.32
N HIS A 256 3.04 4.74 4.01
CA HIS A 256 2.14 3.59 4.08
C HIS A 256 1.68 3.21 2.65
N PRO A 257 1.65 1.92 2.25
CA PRO A 257 1.32 1.54 0.87
C PRO A 257 -0.04 2.07 0.39
N LEU A 258 -1.03 2.09 1.28
CA LEU A 258 -2.34 2.71 1.04
C LEU A 258 -2.31 4.21 0.69
N LEU A 259 -1.18 4.91 0.82
CA LEU A 259 -1.06 6.32 0.46
C LEU A 259 -0.36 6.52 -0.89
N ILE A 260 0.18 5.46 -1.51
CA ILE A 260 0.98 5.57 -2.74
C ILE A 260 0.18 6.17 -3.90
N THR A 261 -1.05 5.69 -4.13
CA THR A 261 -1.87 6.22 -5.23
C THR A 261 -2.22 7.69 -5.03
N LYS A 262 -2.37 8.14 -3.78
CA LYS A 262 -2.70 9.53 -3.44
C LYS A 262 -1.47 10.45 -3.53
N ARG A 263 -0.33 10.01 -3.00
CA ARG A 263 0.87 10.85 -2.88
C ARG A 263 1.76 10.80 -4.10
N CYS A 264 1.75 9.69 -4.83
CA CYS A 264 2.67 9.45 -5.93
C CYS A 264 1.96 9.30 -7.28
N GLY A 265 0.75 8.73 -7.27
CA GLY A 265 0.03 8.34 -8.49
C GLY A 265 -0.66 9.50 -9.20
N ARG A 266 -0.65 9.44 -10.53
CA ARG A 266 -1.57 10.18 -11.41
C ARG A 266 -2.59 9.20 -11.94
N GLU A 267 -3.84 9.31 -11.51
CA GLU A 267 -4.93 8.43 -11.99
C GLU A 267 -5.10 8.57 -13.51
N ASN A 268 -5.31 7.43 -14.17
CA ASN A 268 -5.58 7.34 -15.60
C ASN A 268 -6.57 6.18 -15.84
N ILE A 269 -7.09 6.07 -17.06
CA ILE A 269 -8.15 5.10 -17.40
C ILE A 269 -7.76 4.18 -18.57
N TRP A 270 -6.45 4.06 -18.85
CA TRP A 270 -5.96 3.28 -19.99
C TRP A 270 -6.48 1.84 -19.95
N TRP A 271 -6.53 1.21 -18.77
CA TRP A 271 -6.90 -0.20 -18.63
C TRP A 271 -8.39 -0.47 -18.95
N GLU A 272 -9.25 0.54 -18.85
CA GLU A 272 -10.66 0.51 -19.27
C GLU A 272 -10.79 0.82 -20.76
N ASP A 273 -10.03 1.80 -21.24
CA ASP A 273 -10.15 2.30 -22.61
C ASP A 273 -9.51 1.39 -23.67
N ILE A 274 -8.60 0.48 -23.29
CA ILE A 274 -7.94 -0.46 -24.23
C ILE A 274 -8.93 -1.34 -25.01
N TRP A 275 -10.15 -1.52 -24.48
CA TRP A 275 -11.21 -2.34 -25.06
C TRP A 275 -12.07 -1.62 -26.11
N HIS A 276 -11.97 -0.29 -26.19
CA HIS A 276 -12.87 0.54 -26.99
C HIS A 276 -12.15 1.18 -28.18
N GLU A 277 -12.46 0.72 -29.40
CA GLU A 277 -11.85 1.23 -30.65
C GLU A 277 -11.93 2.75 -30.79
N GLU A 278 -13.04 3.37 -30.36
CA GLU A 278 -13.20 4.82 -30.34
C GLU A 278 -12.14 5.52 -29.47
N MET A 279 -11.86 4.96 -28.29
CA MET A 279 -10.85 5.51 -27.37
C MET A 279 -9.44 5.28 -27.91
N LEU A 280 -9.21 4.14 -28.58
CA LEU A 280 -7.95 3.90 -29.29
C LEU A 280 -7.73 4.88 -30.46
N GLY A 281 -8.81 5.33 -31.11
CA GLY A 281 -8.75 6.36 -32.15
C GLY A 281 -8.47 7.78 -31.62
N LYS A 282 -8.67 8.02 -30.32
CA LYS A 282 -8.45 9.31 -29.66
C LYS A 282 -7.06 9.45 -29.03
N ARG A 283 -6.16 8.47 -29.22
CA ARG A 283 -4.76 8.51 -28.77
C ARG A 283 -4.05 9.71 -29.40
N ASN A 284 -3.87 10.80 -28.64
CA ASN A 284 -3.13 11.97 -29.11
C ASN A 284 -1.98 12.28 -28.12
N PRO A 285 -0.72 12.00 -28.50
CA PRO A 285 0.45 12.19 -27.65
C PRO A 285 0.70 13.65 -27.26
N GLU A 286 0.25 14.60 -28.08
CA GLU A 286 0.55 16.04 -27.91
C GLU A 286 -0.50 16.79 -27.07
N ARG A 287 -1.62 16.15 -26.73
CA ARG A 287 -2.56 16.72 -25.77
C ARG A 287 -2.03 16.43 -24.37
N ASN A 288 -1.81 17.49 -23.60
CA ASN A 288 -1.57 17.45 -22.16
C ASN A 288 -2.72 16.64 -21.50
N GLY A 289 -2.53 15.33 -21.31
CA GLY A 289 -3.61 14.40 -20.92
C GLY A 289 -4.01 13.33 -21.94
N GLY A 290 -3.13 12.93 -22.87
CA GLY A 290 -3.31 11.67 -23.61
C GLY A 290 -3.56 10.50 -22.64
N TYR A 291 -4.62 9.72 -22.89
CA TYR A 291 -5.07 8.65 -21.99
C TYR A 291 -4.10 7.47 -21.90
N PHE A 292 -3.26 7.30 -22.91
CA PHE A 292 -2.28 6.22 -23.06
C PHE A 292 -0.84 6.76 -22.97
N TRP A 293 0.12 5.87 -22.78
CA TRP A 293 1.53 6.23 -22.70
C TRP A 293 2.17 6.44 -24.09
N PRO A 294 3.33 7.11 -24.19
CA PRO A 294 4.05 7.22 -25.46
C PRO A 294 4.34 5.84 -26.07
N ASP A 295 4.21 5.73 -27.38
CA ASP A 295 4.47 4.50 -28.16
C ASP A 295 3.58 3.28 -27.81
N ASP A 296 2.46 3.50 -27.11
CA ASP A 296 1.45 2.48 -26.79
C ASP A 296 0.83 1.80 -28.03
N ARG A 297 0.84 2.49 -29.17
CA ARG A 297 0.16 2.08 -30.40
C ARG A 297 0.64 0.74 -30.91
N GLU A 298 1.94 0.57 -31.07
CA GLU A 298 2.50 -0.65 -31.66
C GLU A 298 2.23 -1.85 -30.75
N ILE A 299 2.48 -1.70 -29.45
CA ILE A 299 2.40 -2.82 -28.50
C ILE A 299 0.95 -3.27 -28.30
N ILE A 300 0.02 -2.32 -28.13
CA ILE A 300 -1.40 -2.65 -27.97
C ILE A 300 -1.92 -3.31 -29.25
N ASN A 301 -1.61 -2.78 -30.44
CA ASN A 301 -2.10 -3.36 -31.69
C ASN A 301 -1.56 -4.77 -31.90
N ARG A 302 -0.28 -5.01 -31.59
CA ARG A 302 0.36 -6.33 -31.73
C ARG A 302 -0.25 -7.35 -30.77
N VAL A 303 -0.45 -6.97 -29.50
CA VAL A 303 -1.11 -7.83 -28.50
C VAL A 303 -2.55 -8.13 -28.91
N MET A 304 -3.34 -7.10 -29.27
CA MET A 304 -4.73 -7.28 -29.66
C MET A 304 -4.89 -8.13 -30.93
N ALA A 305 -4.02 -7.95 -31.93
CA ALA A 305 -4.01 -8.79 -33.12
C ALA A 305 -3.72 -10.26 -32.78
N HIS A 306 -2.73 -10.51 -31.92
CA HIS A 306 -2.39 -11.86 -31.48
C HIS A 306 -3.53 -12.51 -30.69
N LEU A 307 -4.14 -11.79 -29.74
CA LEU A 307 -5.24 -12.30 -28.95
C LEU A 307 -6.49 -12.61 -29.80
N LYS A 308 -6.79 -11.79 -30.81
CA LYS A 308 -7.84 -12.05 -31.79
C LYS A 308 -7.56 -13.27 -32.66
N GLU A 309 -6.34 -13.38 -33.21
CA GLU A 309 -5.92 -14.54 -34.01
C GLU A 309 -6.07 -15.86 -33.23
N LYS A 310 -5.72 -15.84 -31.95
CA LYS A 310 -5.77 -17.01 -31.07
C LYS A 310 -7.13 -17.22 -30.38
N GLN A 311 -8.13 -16.37 -30.65
CA GLN A 311 -9.46 -16.43 -30.03
C GLN A 311 -9.40 -16.47 -28.50
N ARG A 312 -8.54 -15.62 -27.91
CA ARG A 312 -8.26 -15.58 -26.47
C ARG A 312 -9.05 -14.52 -25.70
N LEU A 313 -9.77 -13.66 -26.42
CA LEU A 313 -10.67 -12.66 -25.86
C LEU A 313 -12.11 -13.14 -25.99
N MET A 314 -12.98 -12.64 -25.12
CA MET A 314 -14.41 -12.81 -25.30
C MET A 314 -14.87 -12.10 -26.57
N ASP A 315 -15.94 -12.61 -27.18
CA ASP A 315 -16.61 -11.85 -28.24
C ASP A 315 -17.12 -10.52 -27.66
N LYS A 316 -17.08 -9.46 -28.46
CA LYS A 316 -17.48 -8.13 -28.03
C LYS A 316 -18.94 -8.10 -27.59
N ASP A 317 -19.81 -8.84 -28.27
CA ASP A 317 -21.23 -8.92 -27.91
C ASP A 317 -21.40 -9.64 -26.56
N ASP A 318 -20.63 -10.71 -26.31
CA ASP A 318 -20.64 -11.43 -25.03
C ASP A 318 -20.11 -10.56 -23.88
N LEU A 319 -19.03 -9.80 -24.12
CA LEU A 319 -18.47 -8.87 -23.13
C LEU A 319 -19.44 -7.73 -22.82
N GLU A 320 -20.06 -7.12 -23.84
CA GLU A 320 -21.10 -6.09 -23.65
C GLU A 320 -22.35 -6.67 -22.94
N MET A 321 -22.77 -7.88 -23.28
CA MET A 321 -23.88 -8.57 -22.60
C MET A 321 -23.58 -8.82 -21.13
N LEU A 322 -22.41 -9.35 -20.79
CA LEU A 322 -22.02 -9.63 -19.41
C LEU A 322 -21.94 -8.37 -18.55
N THR A 323 -21.57 -7.23 -19.14
CA THR A 323 -21.31 -5.98 -18.42
C THR A 323 -22.51 -5.01 -18.39
N ARG A 324 -23.42 -5.02 -19.38
CA ARG A 324 -24.51 -4.02 -19.50
C ARG A 324 -25.91 -4.50 -19.13
N TYR A 325 -26.27 -5.78 -19.32
CA TYR A 325 -27.66 -6.23 -19.20
C TYR A 325 -27.93 -7.06 -17.93
N SER A 326 -28.82 -6.55 -17.07
CA SER A 326 -29.14 -7.13 -15.75
C SER A 326 -30.24 -8.21 -15.74
N PHE A 327 -30.81 -8.57 -16.89
CA PHE A 327 -31.97 -9.48 -16.92
C PHE A 327 -31.70 -10.72 -17.77
N GLY A 328 -31.76 -11.91 -17.15
CA GLY A 328 -31.94 -13.19 -17.82
C GLY A 328 -30.74 -14.15 -17.90
N MET A 329 -29.56 -13.77 -17.38
CA MET A 329 -28.32 -14.56 -17.53
C MET A 329 -27.60 -14.82 -16.18
N ASP A 330 -28.38 -15.14 -15.14
CA ASP A 330 -27.83 -15.43 -13.80
C ASP A 330 -26.86 -16.63 -13.81
N GLU A 331 -27.09 -17.66 -14.63
CA GLU A 331 -26.20 -18.82 -14.70
C GLU A 331 -24.81 -18.49 -15.25
N GLN A 332 -24.70 -17.66 -16.30
CA GLN A 332 -23.40 -17.29 -16.85
C GLN A 332 -22.64 -16.32 -15.93
N ARG A 333 -23.36 -15.37 -15.31
CA ARG A 333 -22.79 -14.46 -14.31
C ARG A 333 -22.39 -15.17 -13.02
N SER A 334 -23.07 -16.26 -12.64
CA SER A 334 -22.80 -17.01 -11.40
C SER A 334 -21.35 -17.48 -11.29
N ARG A 335 -20.72 -17.81 -12.42
CA ARG A 335 -19.31 -18.24 -12.49
C ARG A 335 -18.30 -17.11 -12.19
N TYR A 336 -18.74 -15.86 -12.31
CA TYR A 336 -17.93 -14.66 -12.09
C TYR A 336 -18.32 -13.90 -10.81
N ARG A 337 -19.40 -14.33 -10.12
CA ARG A 337 -19.76 -13.79 -8.81
C ARG A 337 -18.81 -14.35 -7.76
N LEU A 338 -18.17 -13.46 -7.02
CA LEU A 338 -17.46 -13.82 -5.80
C LEU A 338 -18.49 -14.14 -4.70
N ALA A 339 -18.14 -15.07 -3.81
CA ALA A 339 -19.00 -15.38 -2.67
C ALA A 339 -19.26 -14.11 -1.85
N THR A 340 -20.54 -13.83 -1.56
CA THR A 340 -20.93 -12.70 -0.71
C THR A 340 -20.51 -12.97 0.73
N HIS A 341 -19.73 -12.06 1.32
CA HIS A 341 -19.46 -12.10 2.76
C HIS A 341 -20.70 -11.63 3.53
N THR A 342 -21.47 -12.57 4.08
CA THR A 342 -22.47 -12.27 5.11
C THR A 342 -21.76 -12.03 6.43
N GLY A 343 -21.37 -10.78 6.67
CA GLY A 343 -20.98 -10.31 7.99
C GLY A 343 -22.22 -10.07 8.85
N THR A 344 -22.86 -11.15 9.32
CA THR A 344 -23.83 -11.09 10.41
C THR A 344 -23.74 -12.39 11.19
N THR A 345 -23.12 -12.33 12.36
CA THR A 345 -23.42 -13.24 13.45
C THR A 345 -24.80 -12.85 13.96
N GLU A 346 -25.85 -13.33 13.30
CA GLU A 346 -27.12 -13.49 14.00
C GLU A 346 -26.92 -14.64 14.97
N GLN A 347 -26.72 -14.30 16.24
CA GLN A 347 -27.03 -15.22 17.33
C GLN A 347 -28.52 -15.49 17.24
N GLU A 348 -28.91 -16.56 16.55
CA GLU A 348 -30.11 -17.28 16.89
C GLU A 348 -29.90 -17.82 18.30
N SER A 349 -30.48 -17.10 19.27
CA SER A 349 -30.80 -17.64 20.58
C SER A 349 -31.92 -18.65 20.37
N ASP A 350 -31.55 -19.89 20.11
CA ASP A 350 -32.45 -21.01 20.27
C ASP A 350 -32.43 -21.44 21.74
N ASP A 351 -33.61 -21.33 22.33
CA ASP A 351 -34.03 -21.87 23.62
C ASP A 351 -33.71 -23.37 23.74
N GLU A 352 -33.12 -23.77 24.88
CA GLU A 352 -33.49 -24.98 25.63
C GLU A 352 -33.24 -24.80 27.14
#